data_AF-A0A7S0UFN1-F1
#
_entry.id   AF-A0A7S0UFN1-F1
#
_cell.length_a   1.000
_cell.length_b   1.000
_cell.length_c   1.000
_cell.angle_alpha   90.00
_cell.angle_beta   90.00
_cell.angle_gamma   90.00
#
_symmetry.space_group_name_H-M   'P 1'
#
loop_
_entity.id
_entity.type
_entity.pdbx_description
1 polymer ?
#
loop_
_entity_poly.entity_id
_entity_poly.type
_entity_poly.pdbx_seq_one_letter_code
_entity_poly.pdbx_strand_id
1 'polypeptide(L)'
;AMCRALKPTSRRILIDMGASLDFHSGNQPIMFLLNQFEKFGFHFDHIYAFEITGAEPQHVYDTIPQKYMSSYHWINVGVNDQDGHKLNPLHSILKQFDPDDLIVVKLDIDTPQIELPLAMQLLKDPVYHELVDQFYFEHHVALKELLPYWGGAAKKQTVKESIDLFLALREKGIPAHFWP
;
A
#
# COMPACT_ATOMS: atom_id res chain seq x y z
N ALA A 1 -12.54 0.87 -13.17
CA ALA A 1 -11.96 2.11 -13.72
C ALA A 1 -10.69 2.43 -12.96
N MET A 2 -9.70 3.12 -13.55
CA MET A 2 -8.44 3.48 -12.83
C MET A 2 -8.67 4.56 -11.75
N CYS A 3 -9.64 5.44 -11.97
CA CYS A 3 -10.16 6.42 -11.02
C CYS A 3 -11.66 6.64 -11.33
N ARG A 4 -12.43 7.18 -10.37
CA ARG A 4 -13.85 7.49 -10.57
C ARG A 4 -14.06 8.72 -11.47
N ALA A 5 -13.44 9.86 -11.13
CA ALA A 5 -13.36 11.06 -11.98
C ALA A 5 -12.39 12.09 -11.36
N LEU A 6 -11.22 12.30 -11.98
CA LEU A 6 -10.27 13.31 -11.51
C LEU A 6 -10.76 14.73 -11.82
N LYS A 7 -10.77 15.58 -10.80
CA LYS A 7 -11.02 17.01 -10.89
C LYS A 7 -9.68 17.76 -10.97
N PRO A 8 -9.66 19.02 -11.44
CA PRO A 8 -8.45 19.84 -11.43
C PRO A 8 -7.80 20.02 -10.05
N THR A 9 -8.59 19.84 -8.98
CA THR A 9 -8.14 19.95 -7.57
C THR A 9 -7.83 18.59 -6.93
N SER A 10 -8.02 17.49 -7.65
CA SER A 10 -7.74 16.15 -7.14
C SER A 10 -6.24 15.96 -6.93
N ARG A 11 -5.89 15.41 -5.78
CA ARG A 11 -4.55 14.97 -5.42
C ARG A 11 -4.38 13.51 -5.80
N ARG A 12 -3.14 13.09 -6.00
CA ARG A 12 -2.74 11.70 -6.28
C ARG A 12 -1.87 11.21 -5.13
N ILE A 13 -2.38 10.24 -4.38
CA ILE A 13 -1.79 9.75 -3.14
C ILE A 13 -1.40 8.28 -3.31
N LEU A 14 -0.17 7.95 -2.91
CA LEU A 14 0.28 6.60 -2.68
C LEU A 14 0.59 6.41 -1.19
N ILE A 15 -0.03 5.41 -0.57
CA ILE A 15 0.29 4.97 0.78
C ILE A 15 0.99 3.62 0.65
N ASP A 16 2.30 3.60 0.90
CA ASP A 16 3.14 2.41 0.84
C ASP A 16 3.47 1.95 2.26
N MET A 17 2.83 0.87 2.69
CA MET A 17 3.11 0.21 3.96
C MET A 17 4.11 -0.91 3.71
N GLY A 18 5.34 -0.70 4.22
CA GLY A 18 6.51 -1.56 4.05
C GLY A 18 7.31 -1.21 2.79
N ALA A 19 7.81 0.03 2.77
CA ALA A 19 8.46 0.60 1.60
C ALA A 19 9.83 -0.01 1.30
N SER A 20 10.53 -0.58 2.29
CA SER A 20 11.92 -1.04 2.16
C SER A 20 12.86 0.03 1.58
N LEU A 21 14.16 -0.25 1.42
CA LEU A 21 15.16 0.76 1.04
C LEU A 21 16.14 0.39 -0.08
N ASP A 22 15.91 -0.70 -0.79
CA ASP A 22 16.83 -1.15 -1.83
C ASP A 22 16.56 -0.52 -3.22
N PHE A 23 16.56 0.82 -3.39
CA PHE A 23 16.36 1.42 -4.72
C PHE A 23 17.58 1.36 -5.65
N HIS A 24 18.70 0.80 -5.20
CA HIS A 24 19.96 0.79 -5.92
C HIS A 24 19.99 -0.11 -7.17
N SER A 25 19.09 -1.09 -7.27
CA SER A 25 19.08 -2.03 -8.40
C SER A 25 18.03 -1.72 -9.47
N GLY A 26 17.22 -0.66 -9.31
CA GLY A 26 16.08 -0.37 -10.19
C GLY A 26 14.94 -1.40 -10.11
N ASN A 27 15.08 -2.45 -9.29
CA ASN A 27 14.13 -3.55 -9.10
C ASN A 27 13.33 -3.41 -7.79
N GLN A 28 13.12 -2.17 -7.33
CA GLN A 28 12.23 -1.93 -6.21
C GLN A 28 10.79 -2.30 -6.58
N PRO A 29 10.11 -3.13 -5.77
CA PRO A 29 8.71 -3.42 -5.98
C PRO A 29 7.89 -2.13 -6.12
N ILE A 30 8.12 -1.12 -5.27
CA ILE A 30 7.39 0.15 -5.37
C ILE A 30 7.67 0.92 -6.66
N MET A 31 8.89 0.84 -7.21
CA MET A 31 9.23 1.46 -8.49
C MET A 31 8.47 0.84 -9.65
N PHE A 32 8.16 -0.46 -9.59
CA PHE A 32 7.26 -1.08 -10.57
C PHE A 32 5.90 -0.38 -10.54
N LEU A 33 5.30 -0.21 -9.36
CA LEU A 33 4.00 0.47 -9.23
C LEU A 33 4.06 1.91 -9.73
N LEU A 34 5.05 2.69 -9.29
CA LEU A 34 5.23 4.09 -9.69
C LEU A 34 5.39 4.22 -11.21
N ASN A 35 6.26 3.40 -11.82
CA ASN A 35 6.48 3.40 -13.27
C ASN A 35 5.21 2.99 -14.05
N GLN A 36 4.40 2.08 -13.51
CA GLN A 36 3.13 1.69 -14.13
C GLN A 36 2.14 2.85 -14.15
N PHE A 37 1.98 3.58 -13.05
CA PHE A 37 1.11 4.76 -13.00
C PHE A 37 1.59 5.90 -13.90
N GLU A 38 2.92 6.11 -13.98
CA GLU A 38 3.50 7.10 -14.89
C GLU A 38 3.23 6.81 -16.36
N LYS A 39 3.21 5.52 -16.77
CA LYS A 39 2.83 5.15 -18.15
C LYS A 39 1.40 5.58 -18.50
N PHE A 40 0.55 5.74 -17.49
CA PHE A 40 -0.82 6.26 -17.65
C PHE A 40 -0.92 7.78 -17.41
N GLY A 41 0.20 8.48 -17.23
CA GLY A 41 0.26 9.92 -16.99
C GLY A 41 -0.03 10.34 -15.54
N PHE A 42 -0.03 9.40 -14.60
CA PHE A 42 -0.20 9.71 -13.18
C PHE A 42 1.15 9.90 -12.50
N HIS A 43 1.31 11.06 -11.88
CA HIS A 43 2.42 11.37 -10.97
C HIS A 43 1.84 11.61 -9.58
N PHE A 44 2.37 10.97 -8.55
CA PHE A 44 1.86 11.12 -7.19
C PHE A 44 2.32 12.45 -6.58
N ASP A 45 1.37 13.20 -6.02
CA ASP A 45 1.61 14.42 -5.26
C ASP A 45 2.15 14.08 -3.86
N HIS A 46 1.73 12.94 -3.31
CA HIS A 46 2.18 12.42 -2.02
C HIS A 46 2.45 10.91 -2.11
N ILE A 47 3.63 10.49 -1.65
CA ILE A 47 4.03 9.10 -1.46
C ILE A 47 4.39 8.94 0.02
N TYR A 48 3.51 8.34 0.80
CA TYR A 48 3.71 8.08 2.23
C TYR A 48 4.32 6.68 2.39
N ALA A 49 5.63 6.64 2.64
CA ALA A 49 6.40 5.41 2.73
C ALA A 49 6.68 5.04 4.19
N PHE A 50 5.97 4.02 4.69
CA PHE A 50 6.17 3.49 6.04
C PHE A 50 7.17 2.34 6.03
N GLU A 51 8.13 2.38 6.95
CA GLU A 51 9.11 1.31 7.16
C GLU A 51 9.47 1.22 8.63
N ILE A 52 9.48 0.01 9.19
CA ILE A 52 9.84 -0.22 10.59
C ILE A 52 11.35 -0.38 10.77
N THR A 53 12.03 -0.85 9.73
CA THR A 53 13.48 -1.04 9.71
C THR A 53 14.18 0.32 9.69
N GLY A 54 14.98 0.56 10.71
CA GLY A 54 15.69 1.82 10.87
C GLY A 54 16.62 2.12 9.69
N ALA A 55 16.58 3.35 9.21
CA ALA A 55 17.47 3.81 8.15
C ALA A 55 17.90 5.24 8.29
N GLU A 56 19.08 5.53 7.76
CA GLU A 56 19.63 6.86 7.75
C GLU A 56 18.92 7.70 6.67
N PRO A 57 18.30 8.86 7.01
CA PRO A 57 17.51 9.63 6.06
C PRO A 57 18.29 10.09 4.82
N GLN A 58 19.56 10.52 4.94
CA GLN A 58 20.36 10.92 3.78
C GLN A 58 20.46 9.78 2.78
N HIS A 59 20.70 8.55 3.25
CA HIS A 59 20.73 7.36 2.41
C HIS A 59 19.39 7.11 1.70
N VAL A 60 18.25 7.26 2.38
CA VAL A 60 16.93 7.15 1.75
C VAL A 60 16.78 8.15 0.61
N TYR A 61 17.06 9.42 0.90
CA TYR A 61 16.85 10.51 -0.05
C TYR A 61 17.88 10.54 -1.20
N ASP A 62 19.09 10.01 -1.00
CA ASP A 62 20.08 9.82 -2.08
C ASP A 62 19.65 8.71 -3.07
N THR A 63 18.80 7.80 -2.60
CA THR A 63 18.42 6.59 -3.32
C THR A 63 17.12 6.77 -4.11
N ILE A 64 16.25 7.69 -3.70
CA ILE A 64 15.03 8.02 -4.46
C ILE A 64 15.36 8.81 -5.75
N PRO A 65 14.68 8.54 -6.88
CA PRO A 65 14.77 9.40 -8.05
C PRO A 65 14.37 10.85 -7.76
N GLN A 66 15.14 11.81 -8.29
CA GLN A 66 14.94 13.25 -8.07
C GLN A 66 13.48 13.72 -8.30
N LYS A 67 12.77 13.11 -9.26
CA LYS A 67 11.37 13.43 -9.57
C LYS A 67 10.38 13.19 -8.41
N TYR A 68 10.72 12.36 -7.43
CA TYR A 68 9.90 12.10 -6.25
C TYR A 68 10.34 12.87 -5.03
N MET A 69 11.44 13.62 -5.09
CA MET A 69 12.03 14.30 -3.92
C MET A 69 11.04 15.18 -3.16
N SER A 70 10.15 15.88 -3.88
CA SER A 70 9.14 16.76 -3.27
C SER A 70 7.88 16.03 -2.79
N SER A 71 7.60 14.83 -3.31
CA SER A 71 6.39 14.08 -3.00
C SER A 71 6.63 12.93 -2.03
N TYR A 72 7.88 12.54 -1.78
CA TYR A 72 8.24 11.39 -0.96
C TYR A 72 8.36 11.73 0.53
N HIS A 73 7.50 11.11 1.34
CA HIS A 73 7.44 11.25 2.79
C HIS A 73 7.94 9.96 3.43
N TRP A 74 9.19 9.96 3.93
CA TRP A 74 9.75 8.83 4.65
C TRP A 74 9.27 8.80 6.10
N ILE A 75 8.57 7.74 6.48
CA ILE A 75 7.98 7.57 7.82
C ILE A 75 8.57 6.30 8.45
N ASN A 76 9.71 6.47 9.13
CA ASN A 76 10.46 5.35 9.71
C ASN A 76 9.89 4.87 11.05
N VAL A 77 8.62 4.51 11.06
CA VAL A 77 7.93 3.88 12.20
C VAL A 77 7.04 2.77 11.71
N GLY A 78 6.85 1.76 12.57
CA GLY A 78 5.93 0.66 12.27
C GLY A 78 4.48 1.14 12.17
N VAL A 79 3.74 0.53 11.24
CA VAL A 79 2.30 0.69 11.11
C VAL A 79 1.59 0.02 12.29
N ASN A 80 0.50 0.61 12.75
CA ASN A 80 -0.38 0.06 13.76
C ASN A 80 -1.72 -0.35 13.13
N ASP A 81 -2.25 -1.49 13.53
CA ASP A 81 -3.47 -2.09 13.01
C ASP A 81 -4.72 -1.78 13.84
N GLN A 82 -4.61 -1.01 14.93
CA GLN A 82 -5.76 -0.58 15.71
C GLN A 82 -6.47 0.58 15.01
N ASP A 83 -7.79 0.45 14.85
CA ASP A 83 -8.61 1.55 14.30
C ASP A 83 -8.51 2.80 15.19
N GLY A 84 -8.42 3.97 14.57
CA GLY A 84 -8.24 5.25 15.27
C GLY A 84 -6.80 5.53 15.76
N HIS A 85 -5.86 4.58 15.66
CA HIS A 85 -4.50 4.82 16.14
C HIS A 85 -3.75 5.80 15.22
N LYS A 86 -2.93 6.70 15.80
CA LYS A 86 -2.19 7.72 15.03
C LYS A 86 -1.19 7.15 14.00
N LEU A 87 -0.72 5.93 14.24
CA LEU A 87 0.18 5.18 13.35
C LEU A 87 -0.56 4.17 12.46
N ASN A 88 -1.89 4.22 12.39
CA ASN A 88 -2.66 3.50 11.40
C ASN A 88 -2.87 4.42 10.17
N PRO A 89 -2.19 4.19 9.03
CA PRO A 89 -2.26 5.06 7.85
C PRO A 89 -3.67 5.18 7.27
N LEU A 90 -4.52 4.15 7.44
CA LEU A 90 -5.92 4.20 7.00
C LEU A 90 -6.70 5.28 7.77
N HIS A 91 -6.34 5.48 9.04
CA HIS A 91 -6.94 6.51 9.88
C HIS A 91 -6.24 7.87 9.76
N SER A 92 -4.92 7.90 9.94
CA SER A 92 -4.17 9.15 10.09
C SER A 92 -3.88 9.87 8.79
N ILE A 93 -3.86 9.16 7.66
CA ILE A 93 -3.55 9.71 6.34
C ILE A 93 -4.80 9.63 5.46
N LEU A 94 -5.30 8.41 5.21
CA LEU A 94 -6.31 8.19 4.17
C LEU A 94 -7.63 8.92 4.47
N LYS A 95 -8.09 8.99 5.72
CA LYS A 95 -9.31 9.75 6.11
C LYS A 95 -9.18 11.27 5.98
N GLN A 96 -8.00 11.80 5.65
CA GLN A 96 -7.77 13.24 5.42
C GLN A 96 -7.94 13.67 3.96
N PHE A 97 -8.19 12.70 3.07
CA PHE A 97 -8.37 12.92 1.65
C PHE A 97 -9.84 12.81 1.25
N ASP A 98 -10.13 13.32 0.06
CA ASP A 98 -11.49 13.46 -0.45
C ASP A 98 -11.80 12.36 -1.48
N PRO A 99 -13.06 11.93 -1.65
CA PRO A 99 -13.45 10.94 -2.66
C PRO A 99 -13.15 11.32 -4.12
N ASP A 100 -12.75 12.57 -4.36
CA ASP A 100 -12.32 13.05 -5.68
C ASP A 100 -10.82 12.83 -5.93
N ASP A 101 -10.03 12.53 -4.90
CA ASP A 101 -8.61 12.24 -5.01
C ASP A 101 -8.38 10.85 -5.61
N LEU A 102 -7.21 10.63 -6.23
CA LEU A 102 -6.75 9.27 -6.59
C LEU A 102 -5.96 8.70 -5.42
N ILE A 103 -6.46 7.66 -4.77
CA ILE A 103 -5.77 7.04 -3.63
C ILE A 103 -5.39 5.59 -3.96
N VAL A 104 -4.09 5.34 -3.91
CA VAL A 104 -3.49 4.01 -4.08
C VAL A 104 -2.90 3.56 -2.76
N VAL A 105 -3.23 2.35 -2.35
CA VAL A 105 -2.74 1.74 -1.11
C VAL A 105 -1.97 0.48 -1.46
N LYS A 106 -0.70 0.39 -1.04
CA LYS A 106 0.08 -0.85 -1.00
C LYS A 106 0.21 -1.32 0.44
N LEU A 107 -0.04 -2.60 0.67
CA LEU A 107 0.18 -3.29 1.94
C LEU A 107 1.10 -4.49 1.73
N ASP A 108 2.29 -4.44 2.32
CA ASP A 108 3.27 -5.52 2.32
C ASP A 108 4.34 -5.19 3.37
N ILE A 109 4.17 -5.69 4.59
CA ILE A 109 5.01 -5.42 5.78
C ILE A 109 5.54 -6.71 6.42
N ASP A 110 5.45 -7.84 5.71
CA ASP A 110 5.88 -9.18 6.16
C ASP A 110 5.27 -9.64 7.50
N THR A 111 4.15 -9.04 7.91
CA THR A 111 3.60 -9.17 9.26
C THR A 111 2.09 -9.45 9.22
N PRO A 112 1.66 -10.71 8.99
CA PRO A 112 0.26 -11.06 8.74
C PRO A 112 -0.71 -10.61 9.83
N GLN A 113 -0.27 -10.59 11.10
CA GLN A 113 -1.08 -10.14 12.23
C GLN A 113 -1.40 -8.65 12.24
N ILE A 114 -0.68 -7.84 11.45
CA ILE A 114 -0.96 -6.40 11.25
C ILE A 114 -1.66 -6.21 9.90
N GLU A 115 -1.20 -6.91 8.86
CA GLU A 115 -1.74 -6.80 7.50
C GLU A 115 -3.21 -7.19 7.40
N LEU A 116 -3.57 -8.36 7.93
CA LEU A 116 -4.93 -8.86 7.80
C LEU A 116 -5.95 -7.94 8.50
N PRO A 117 -5.73 -7.48 9.74
CA PRO A 117 -6.62 -6.50 10.35
C PRO A 117 -6.75 -5.19 9.55
N LEU A 118 -5.68 -4.68 8.92
CA LEU A 118 -5.75 -3.50 8.05
C LEU A 118 -6.58 -3.75 6.80
N ALA A 119 -6.37 -4.88 6.12
CA ALA A 119 -7.19 -5.27 4.97
C ALA A 119 -8.67 -5.47 5.36
N MET A 120 -8.93 -6.00 6.56
CA MET A 120 -10.29 -6.14 7.08
C MET A 120 -10.92 -4.80 7.46
N GLN A 121 -10.15 -3.78 7.85
CA GLN A 121 -10.67 -2.43 8.03
C GLN A 121 -11.16 -1.85 6.69
N LEU A 122 -10.35 -1.95 5.63
CA LEU A 122 -10.74 -1.56 4.27
C LEU A 122 -12.04 -2.25 3.83
N LEU A 123 -12.19 -3.54 4.14
CA LEU A 123 -13.39 -4.30 3.81
C LEU A 123 -14.63 -3.87 4.61
N LYS A 124 -14.47 -3.56 5.90
CA LYS A 124 -15.60 -3.37 6.84
C LYS A 124 -16.11 -1.94 6.92
N ASP A 125 -15.24 -0.93 6.81
CA ASP A 125 -15.62 0.47 6.95
C ASP A 125 -16.01 1.06 5.59
N PRO A 126 -17.29 1.43 5.36
CA PRO A 126 -17.76 1.98 4.09
C PRO A 126 -17.05 3.26 3.66
N VAL A 127 -16.48 4.02 4.60
CA VAL A 127 -15.71 5.24 4.27
C VAL A 127 -14.58 4.92 3.30
N TYR A 128 -13.91 3.77 3.47
CA TYR A 128 -12.80 3.38 2.62
C TYR A 128 -13.23 2.92 1.22
N HIS A 129 -14.47 2.46 1.07
CA HIS A 129 -15.02 2.01 -0.22
C HIS A 129 -15.14 3.17 -1.21
N GLU A 130 -15.27 4.40 -0.70
CA GLU A 130 -15.33 5.61 -1.51
C GLU A 130 -13.97 6.24 -1.76
N LEU A 131 -13.01 6.02 -0.87
CA LEU A 131 -11.70 6.67 -0.89
C LEU A 131 -10.65 5.87 -1.68
N VAL A 132 -10.63 4.54 -1.60
CA VAL A 132 -9.55 3.73 -2.21
C VAL A 132 -9.87 3.39 -3.66
N ASP A 133 -9.06 3.90 -4.60
CA ASP A 133 -9.18 3.57 -6.01
C ASP A 133 -8.43 2.29 -6.39
N GLN A 134 -7.26 2.05 -5.80
CA GLN A 134 -6.48 0.84 -6.07
C GLN A 134 -5.83 0.33 -4.78
N PHE A 135 -6.03 -0.95 -4.49
CA PHE A 135 -5.41 -1.63 -3.35
C PHE A 135 -4.52 -2.76 -3.84
N TYR A 136 -3.24 -2.73 -3.46
CA TYR A 136 -2.26 -3.76 -3.73
C TYR A 136 -1.86 -4.43 -2.42
N PHE A 137 -1.94 -5.76 -2.35
CA PHE A 137 -1.69 -6.49 -1.12
C PHE A 137 -0.95 -7.80 -1.38
N GLU A 138 0.19 -8.01 -0.70
CA GLU A 138 0.87 -9.31 -0.64
C GLU A 138 0.27 -10.12 0.51
N HIS A 139 -0.81 -10.84 0.18
CA HIS A 139 -1.45 -11.65 1.18
C HIS A 139 -0.71 -12.98 1.36
N HIS A 140 0.13 -13.04 2.40
CA HIS A 140 0.92 -14.22 2.76
C HIS A 140 0.03 -15.45 3.07
N VAL A 141 -0.03 -16.39 2.13
CA VAL A 141 -0.81 -17.64 2.22
C VAL A 141 0.06 -18.89 2.27
N ALA A 142 -0.53 -19.99 2.75
CA ALA A 142 0.07 -21.32 2.79
C ALA A 142 0.14 -21.96 1.42
N LEU A 143 1.29 -21.73 0.77
CA LEU A 143 1.72 -22.38 -0.46
C LEU A 143 3.11 -22.96 -0.26
N LYS A 144 3.25 -24.27 -0.53
CA LYS A 144 4.51 -24.99 -0.29
C LYS A 144 5.65 -24.43 -1.14
N GLU A 145 5.32 -23.97 -2.33
CA GLU A 145 6.20 -23.38 -3.33
C GLU A 145 6.78 -22.04 -2.87
N LEU A 146 6.06 -21.31 -2.03
CA LEU A 146 6.43 -19.97 -1.56
C LEU A 146 7.05 -19.97 -0.16
N LEU A 147 7.03 -21.11 0.55
CA LEU A 147 7.69 -21.29 1.84
C LEU A 147 9.16 -20.83 1.89
N PRO A 148 10.00 -21.06 0.85
CA PRO A 148 11.40 -20.59 0.88
C PRO A 148 11.54 -19.06 0.91
N TYR A 149 10.54 -18.33 0.43
CA TYR A 149 10.56 -16.87 0.32
C TYR A 149 9.81 -16.19 1.46
N TRP A 150 8.64 -16.71 1.83
CA TRP A 150 7.75 -16.13 2.84
C TRP A 150 7.96 -16.70 4.26
N GLY A 151 8.78 -17.72 4.41
CA GLY A 151 9.16 -18.29 5.71
C GLY A 151 7.96 -18.71 6.58
N GLY A 152 7.90 -18.14 7.79
CA GLY A 152 6.86 -18.45 8.78
C GLY A 152 5.53 -17.74 8.55
N ALA A 153 5.51 -16.64 7.77
CA ALA A 153 4.32 -15.84 7.50
C ALA A 153 3.28 -16.64 6.71
N ALA A 154 3.74 -17.49 5.79
CA ALA A 154 2.95 -18.37 4.93
C ALA A 154 2.23 -19.54 5.64
N LYS A 155 2.03 -19.55 6.97
CA LYS A 155 1.59 -20.78 7.66
C LYS A 155 0.17 -20.80 8.19
N LYS A 156 -0.56 -19.69 8.12
CA LYS A 156 -1.86 -19.57 8.80
C LYS A 156 -3.06 -19.37 7.89
N GLN A 157 -2.87 -18.79 6.71
CA GLN A 157 -3.97 -18.44 5.80
C GLN A 157 -3.94 -19.30 4.55
N THR A 158 -5.09 -19.53 3.94
CA THR A 158 -5.25 -20.36 2.74
C THR A 158 -5.40 -19.50 1.49
N VAL A 159 -5.08 -20.07 0.33
CA VAL A 159 -5.34 -19.44 -0.98
C VAL A 159 -6.82 -19.10 -1.13
N LYS A 160 -7.72 -19.96 -0.63
CA LYS A 160 -9.16 -19.72 -0.68
C LYS A 160 -9.53 -18.45 0.11
N GLU A 161 -9.06 -18.33 1.35
CA GLU A 161 -9.30 -17.14 2.18
C GLU A 161 -8.79 -15.87 1.50
N SER A 162 -7.64 -15.94 0.82
CA SER A 162 -7.15 -14.82 0.03
C SER A 162 -8.05 -14.47 -1.15
N ILE A 163 -8.49 -15.46 -1.94
CA ILE A 163 -9.39 -15.21 -3.06
C ILE A 163 -10.71 -14.61 -2.57
N ASP A 164 -11.27 -15.15 -1.48
CA ASP A 164 -12.50 -14.66 -0.87
C ASP A 164 -12.35 -13.20 -0.37
N LEU A 165 -11.24 -12.88 0.30
CA LEU A 165 -10.95 -11.51 0.76
C LEU A 165 -10.89 -10.52 -0.40
N PHE A 166 -10.15 -10.84 -1.46
CA PHE A 166 -10.00 -9.95 -2.61
C PHE A 166 -11.30 -9.82 -3.39
N LEU A 167 -12.11 -10.89 -3.47
CA LEU A 167 -13.45 -10.82 -4.05
C LEU A 167 -14.34 -9.89 -3.22
N ALA A 168 -14.38 -10.07 -1.90
CA ALA A 168 -15.20 -9.26 -1.00
C ALA A 168 -14.83 -7.76 -1.07
N LEU A 169 -13.53 -7.42 -1.14
CA LEU A 169 -13.07 -6.04 -1.33
C LEU A 169 -13.59 -5.45 -2.65
N ARG A 170 -13.51 -6.21 -3.74
CA ARG A 170 -14.01 -5.78 -5.06
C ARG A 170 -15.52 -5.64 -5.11
N GLU A 171 -16.27 -6.53 -4.45
CA GLU A 171 -17.72 -6.41 -4.30
C GLU A 171 -18.14 -5.15 -3.54
N LYS A 172 -17.27 -4.65 -2.64
CA LYS A 172 -17.44 -3.36 -1.95
C LYS A 172 -16.95 -2.16 -2.75
N GLY A 173 -16.42 -2.38 -3.96
CA GLY A 173 -15.97 -1.29 -4.82
C GLY A 173 -14.53 -0.86 -4.59
N ILE A 174 -13.72 -1.62 -3.86
CA ILE A 174 -12.26 -1.46 -3.75
C ILE A 174 -11.58 -2.39 -4.76
N PRO A 175 -10.98 -1.87 -5.85
CA PRO A 175 -10.18 -2.66 -6.77
C PRO A 175 -8.92 -3.21 -6.09
N ALA A 176 -9.01 -4.43 -5.57
CA ALA A 176 -7.89 -5.13 -4.93
C ALA A 176 -7.08 -5.94 -5.96
N HIS A 177 -5.75 -5.94 -5.84
CA HIS A 177 -4.80 -6.61 -6.74
C HIS A 177 -3.70 -7.28 -5.94
N PHE A 178 -3.30 -8.48 -6.35
CA PHE A 178 -2.17 -9.15 -5.70
C PHE A 178 -0.90 -8.33 -5.94
N TRP A 179 -0.16 -8.10 -4.86
CA TRP A 179 1.20 -7.59 -4.93
C TRP A 179 2.15 -8.78 -5.14
N PRO A 180 3.02 -8.73 -6.16
CA PRO A 180 3.91 -9.83 -6.53
C PRO A 180 5.25 -9.82 -5.79
#